data_AF-A0A819WZS3-F1
#
_entry.id   AF-A0A819WZS3-F1
#
_cell.length_a   1.000
_cell.length_b   1.000
_cell.length_c   1.000
_cell.angle_alpha   90.00
_cell.angle_beta   90.00
_cell.angle_gamma   90.00
#
_symmetry.space_group_name_H-M   'P 1'
#
loop_
_entity.id
_entity.type
_entity.pdbx_description
1 polymer ?
#
loop_
_entity_poly.entity_id
_entity_poly.type
_entity_poly.pdbx_seq_one_letter_code
_entity_poly.pdbx_strand_id
1 'polypeptide(L)'
;MQLKRFRTKLKEHVMNETIPIIKIYEEEVISSQVPPQTLSIMPLARDLHFPYTFSILPNRKKYICLEMFQELKRLVVQLNQTCPSSRILTNYEPSIIGAISTEFSDAIHNGCYFHFTQAVYRHAQDLGLTTTYVADTDIHTCIRKRMALALLPLDKIQIVFDDLRRNSSDNVKQILYQLFLYFENQ
;
A
#
# COMPACT_ATOMS: atom_id res chain seq x y z
N MET A 1 -30.48 -1.16 -9.76
CA MET A 1 -30.36 -0.50 -11.09
C MET A 1 -29.45 0.73 -11.08
N GLN A 2 -29.56 1.65 -10.11
CA GLN A 2 -28.76 2.88 -10.04
C GLN A 2 -27.25 2.65 -9.82
N LEU A 3 -26.86 1.74 -8.92
CA LEU A 3 -25.44 1.44 -8.66
C LEU A 3 -24.71 0.87 -9.89
N LYS A 4 -25.40 0.04 -10.70
CA LYS A 4 -24.85 -0.54 -11.92
C LYS A 4 -24.61 0.55 -12.97
N ARG A 5 -25.59 1.45 -13.15
CA ARG A 5 -25.48 2.61 -14.05
C ARG A 5 -24.36 3.58 -13.62
N PHE A 6 -24.22 3.84 -12.32
CA PHE A 6 -23.14 4.65 -11.77
C PHE A 6 -21.77 4.02 -12.06
N ARG A 7 -21.60 2.72 -11.79
CA ARG A 7 -20.36 1.99 -12.08
C ARG A 7 -20.00 2.00 -13.57
N THR A 8 -20.98 1.85 -14.46
CA THR A 8 -20.74 1.91 -15.93
C THR A 8 -20.25 3.29 -16.36
N LYS A 9 -20.97 4.35 -15.99
CA LYS A 9 -20.56 5.73 -16.32
C LYS A 9 -19.18 6.08 -15.77
N LEU A 10 -18.90 5.65 -14.55
CA LEU A 10 -17.60 5.87 -13.93
C LEU A 10 -16.50 5.11 -14.66
N LYS A 11 -16.72 3.84 -15.04
CA LYS A 11 -15.74 3.08 -15.83
C LYS A 11 -15.42 3.75 -17.16
N GLU A 12 -16.44 4.21 -17.88
CA GLU A 12 -16.26 4.95 -19.13
C GLU A 12 -15.45 6.23 -18.92
N HIS A 13 -15.79 7.01 -17.89
CA HIS A 13 -15.08 8.24 -17.56
C HIS A 13 -13.61 8.00 -17.18
N VAL A 14 -13.36 7.03 -16.28
CA VAL A 14 -11.99 6.63 -15.90
C VAL A 14 -11.21 6.16 -17.11
N MET A 15 -11.78 5.31 -17.97
CA MET A 15 -11.08 4.86 -19.19
C MET A 15 -10.72 6.04 -20.10
N ASN A 16 -11.65 6.98 -20.32
CA ASN A 16 -11.41 8.16 -21.16
C ASN A 16 -10.32 9.07 -20.62
N GLU A 17 -10.20 9.21 -19.29
CA GLU A 17 -9.15 10.02 -18.66
C GLU A 17 -7.81 9.28 -18.49
N THR A 18 -7.83 7.96 -18.32
CA THR A 18 -6.61 7.17 -18.04
C THR A 18 -5.87 6.79 -19.32
N ILE A 19 -6.56 6.56 -20.45
CA ILE A 19 -5.92 6.21 -21.73
C ILE A 19 -4.87 7.26 -22.17
N PRO A 20 -5.15 8.58 -22.11
CA PRO A 20 -4.14 9.60 -22.39
C PRO A 20 -2.93 9.54 -21.44
N ILE A 21 -3.15 9.30 -20.14
CA ILE A 21 -2.06 9.20 -19.15
C ILE A 21 -1.15 8.00 -19.44
N ILE A 22 -1.74 6.86 -19.83
CA ILE A 22 -0.98 5.66 -20.22
C ILE A 22 -0.12 5.95 -21.45
N LYS A 23 -0.65 6.66 -22.45
CA LYS A 23 0.14 7.03 -23.64
C LYS A 23 1.31 7.95 -23.30
N ILE A 24 1.11 8.95 -22.43
CA ILE A 24 2.20 9.81 -21.95
C ILE A 24 3.26 8.97 -21.21
N TYR A 25 2.83 8.02 -20.38
CA TYR A 25 3.76 7.09 -19.71
C TYR A 25 4.55 6.25 -20.72
N GLU A 26 3.91 5.71 -21.74
CA GLU A 26 4.60 4.96 -22.80
C GLU A 26 5.59 5.83 -23.58
N GLU A 27 5.18 7.05 -23.93
CA GLU A 27 5.96 7.96 -24.77
C GLU A 27 7.12 8.63 -24.03
N GLU A 28 6.93 9.07 -22.80
CA GLU A 28 7.95 9.85 -22.06
C GLU A 28 8.76 9.00 -21.10
N VAL A 29 8.19 7.92 -20.59
CA VAL A 29 8.78 7.18 -19.46
C VAL A 29 9.39 5.84 -19.89
N ILE A 30 8.67 5.06 -20.70
CA ILE A 30 9.25 3.83 -21.25
C ILE A 30 10.39 4.15 -22.23
N SER A 31 10.25 5.24 -23.01
CA SER A 31 11.27 5.67 -23.97
C SER A 31 12.54 6.24 -23.30
N SER A 32 12.42 6.88 -22.13
CA SER A 32 13.51 7.57 -21.46
C SER A 32 14.44 6.66 -20.63
N GLN A 33 14.13 5.36 -20.53
CA GLN A 33 14.87 4.37 -19.71
C GLN A 33 15.02 4.72 -18.22
N VAL A 34 14.38 5.78 -17.73
CA VAL A 34 14.36 6.13 -16.32
C VAL A 34 13.38 5.18 -15.63
N PRO A 35 13.76 4.41 -14.59
CA PRO A 35 12.83 3.51 -13.92
C PRO A 35 11.80 4.33 -13.13
N PRO A 36 10.57 4.49 -13.64
CA PRO A 36 9.60 5.36 -13.01
C PRO A 36 8.95 4.68 -11.82
N GLN A 37 8.36 5.50 -10.96
CA GLN A 37 7.41 5.02 -9.97
C GLN A 37 6.08 5.70 -10.15
N THR A 38 5.05 4.88 -10.28
CA THR A 38 3.67 5.35 -10.32
C THR A 38 3.13 5.36 -8.90
N LEU A 39 2.74 6.55 -8.43
CA LEU A 39 1.92 6.70 -7.23
C LEU A 39 0.48 6.98 -7.65
N SER A 40 -0.45 6.21 -7.10
CA SER A 40 -1.88 6.47 -7.21
C SER A 40 -2.41 6.99 -5.88
N ILE A 41 -2.99 8.18 -5.90
CA ILE A 41 -3.68 8.74 -4.74
C ILE A 41 -5.16 8.43 -4.88
N MET A 42 -5.72 7.73 -3.89
CA MET A 42 -7.10 7.27 -3.91
C MET A 42 -7.89 7.86 -2.74
N PRO A 43 -8.70 8.92 -2.92
CA PRO A 43 -9.68 9.35 -1.94
C PRO A 43 -10.73 8.27 -1.72
N LEU A 44 -11.16 8.16 -0.46
CA LEU A 44 -12.26 7.31 -0.04
C LEU A 44 -13.55 8.13 -0.05
N ALA A 45 -14.50 7.76 -0.91
CA ALA A 45 -15.84 8.34 -0.92
C ALA A 45 -16.89 7.22 -0.80
N ARG A 46 -17.63 7.19 0.32
CA ARG A 46 -18.70 6.21 0.57
C ARG A 46 -18.25 4.75 0.33
N ASP A 47 -17.13 4.37 0.95
CA ASP A 47 -16.48 3.05 0.85
C ASP A 47 -15.91 2.68 -0.53
N LEU A 48 -15.94 3.60 -1.50
CA LEU A 48 -15.35 3.42 -2.81
C LEU A 48 -14.02 4.16 -2.91
N HIS A 49 -13.00 3.45 -3.40
CA HIS A 49 -11.68 4.00 -3.66
C HIS A 49 -11.59 4.34 -5.16
N PHE A 50 -11.33 5.60 -5.48
CA PHE A 50 -11.16 6.05 -6.86
C PHE A 50 -9.77 6.62 -7.05
N PRO A 51 -9.03 6.27 -8.10
CA PRO A 51 -7.83 7.01 -8.46
C PRO A 51 -8.22 8.47 -8.72
N TYR A 52 -7.63 9.40 -7.98
CA TYR A 52 -7.89 10.82 -8.10
C TYR A 52 -6.75 11.54 -8.79
N THR A 53 -5.51 11.13 -8.52
CA THR A 53 -4.34 11.54 -9.30
C THR A 53 -3.38 10.37 -9.49
N PHE A 54 -2.67 10.45 -10.61
CA PHE A 54 -1.50 9.63 -10.89
C PHE A 54 -0.29 10.55 -10.96
N SER A 55 0.79 10.13 -10.31
CA SER A 55 2.07 10.85 -10.36
C SER A 55 3.17 9.88 -10.74
N ILE A 56 4.01 10.29 -11.68
CA ILE A 56 5.19 9.55 -12.12
C ILE A 56 6.40 10.23 -11.48
N LEU A 57 7.10 9.51 -10.61
CA LEU A 57 8.28 10.02 -9.92
C LEU A 57 9.56 9.40 -10.49
N PRO A 58 10.62 10.19 -10.73
CA PRO A 58 11.87 9.69 -11.29
C PRO A 58 12.71 8.86 -10.30
N ASN A 59 12.48 8.97 -8.98
CA ASN A 59 13.08 8.10 -7.96
C ASN A 59 12.36 8.23 -6.58
N ARG A 60 12.87 7.53 -5.55
CA ARG A 60 12.35 7.48 -4.16
C ARG A 60 12.97 8.52 -3.21
N LYS A 61 13.47 9.65 -3.72
CA LYS A 61 14.06 10.65 -2.82
C LYS A 61 12.95 11.51 -2.22
N LYS A 62 13.04 11.76 -0.91
CA LYS A 62 12.03 12.51 -0.15
C LYS A 62 11.67 13.85 -0.79
N TYR A 63 12.66 14.59 -1.31
CA TYR A 63 12.41 15.91 -1.92
C TYR A 63 11.49 15.83 -3.15
N ILE A 64 11.53 14.73 -3.90
CA ILE A 64 10.67 14.52 -5.07
C ILE A 64 9.23 14.25 -4.62
N CYS A 65 9.05 13.46 -3.56
CA CYS A 65 7.74 13.25 -2.96
C CYS A 65 7.17 14.56 -2.37
N LEU A 66 8.02 15.42 -1.79
CA LEU A 66 7.60 16.75 -1.32
C LEU A 66 7.08 17.60 -2.48
N GLU A 67 7.85 17.75 -3.55
CA GLU A 67 7.45 18.51 -4.75
C GLU A 67 6.12 17.99 -5.32
N MET A 68 5.97 16.67 -5.42
CA MET A 68 4.72 16.05 -5.87
C MET A 68 3.52 16.42 -4.98
N PHE A 69 3.66 16.37 -3.65
CA PHE A 69 2.56 16.72 -2.74
C PHE A 69 2.26 18.22 -2.72
N GLN A 70 3.27 19.08 -2.87
CA GLN A 70 3.09 20.51 -3.03
C GLN A 70 2.29 20.84 -4.29
N GLU A 71 2.65 20.19 -5.40
CA GLU A 71 1.94 20.34 -6.67
C GLU A 71 0.50 19.83 -6.58
N LEU A 72 0.27 18.70 -5.90
CA LEU A 72 -1.08 18.21 -5.61
C LEU A 72 -1.92 19.25 -4.86
N LYS A 73 -1.39 19.86 -3.80
CA LYS A 73 -2.11 20.91 -3.06
C LYS A 73 -2.42 22.11 -3.96
N ARG A 74 -1.45 22.52 -4.77
CA ARG A 74 -1.62 23.62 -5.73
C ARG A 74 -2.78 23.34 -6.69
N LEU A 75 -2.84 22.14 -7.26
CA LEU A 75 -3.91 21.72 -8.17
C LEU A 75 -5.27 21.65 -7.46
N VAL A 76 -5.33 21.12 -6.24
CA VAL A 76 -6.56 21.07 -5.43
C VAL A 76 -7.13 22.48 -5.22
N VAL A 77 -6.29 23.46 -4.90
CA VAL A 77 -6.69 24.87 -4.77
C VAL A 77 -7.16 25.44 -6.10
N GLN A 78 -6.43 25.20 -7.20
CA GLN A 78 -6.81 25.69 -8.54
C GLN A 78 -8.18 25.14 -9.00
N LEU A 79 -8.52 23.93 -8.60
CA LEU A 79 -9.79 23.29 -8.91
C LEU A 79 -10.93 23.69 -7.95
N ASN A 80 -10.68 24.63 -7.03
CA ASN A 80 -11.60 25.04 -5.97
C ASN A 80 -12.09 23.84 -5.12
N GLN A 81 -11.21 22.87 -4.88
CA GLN A 81 -11.50 21.71 -4.04
C GLN A 81 -10.80 21.85 -2.68
N THR A 82 -11.33 21.16 -1.67
CA THR A 82 -10.71 21.05 -0.35
C THR A 82 -9.91 19.77 -0.28
N CYS A 83 -8.67 19.82 0.21
CA CYS A 83 -7.88 18.61 0.47
C CYS A 83 -8.41 17.92 1.74
N PRO A 84 -9.06 16.74 1.64
CA PRO A 84 -9.51 16.03 2.82
C PRO A 84 -8.33 15.19 3.32
N SER A 85 -7.62 15.63 4.36
CA SER A 85 -6.47 14.85 4.84
C SER A 85 -6.51 14.57 6.34
N SER A 86 -7.66 14.17 6.89
CA SER A 86 -7.67 13.63 8.25
C SER A 86 -6.90 12.31 8.36
N ARG A 87 -6.85 11.52 7.27
CA ARG A 87 -6.12 10.25 7.21
C ARG A 87 -5.50 10.03 5.84
N ILE A 88 -4.25 9.58 5.80
CA ILE A 88 -3.54 9.23 4.56
C ILE A 88 -3.06 7.78 4.68
N LEU A 89 -3.36 6.97 3.66
CA LEU A 89 -2.96 5.56 3.58
C LEU A 89 -1.89 5.41 2.50
N THR A 90 -0.69 4.95 2.84
CA THR A 90 0.36 4.66 1.86
C THR A 90 1.05 3.33 2.10
N ASN A 91 1.90 2.93 1.17
CA ASN A 91 2.92 1.92 1.45
C ASN A 91 3.92 2.45 2.51
N TYR A 92 4.77 1.55 3.02
CA TYR A 92 5.74 1.83 4.08
C TYR A 92 7.04 2.48 3.55
N GLU A 93 6.96 3.24 2.47
CA GLU A 93 8.13 3.82 1.82
C GLU A 93 8.58 5.08 2.60
N PRO A 94 9.81 5.13 3.13
CA PRO A 94 10.24 6.21 4.04
C PRO A 94 10.20 7.60 3.43
N SER A 95 10.45 7.73 2.12
CA SER A 95 10.45 9.02 1.44
C SER A 95 9.05 9.64 1.36
N ILE A 96 8.04 8.82 1.07
CA ILE A 96 6.63 9.18 1.03
C ILE A 96 6.13 9.50 2.45
N ILE A 97 6.44 8.66 3.44
CA ILE A 97 6.07 8.90 4.85
C ILE A 97 6.66 10.24 5.34
N GLY A 98 7.95 10.46 5.05
CA GLY A 98 8.64 11.69 5.43
C GLY A 98 8.06 12.91 4.73
N ALA A 99 7.64 12.80 3.47
CA ALA A 99 7.02 13.88 2.73
C ALA A 99 5.59 14.17 3.24
N ILE A 100 4.80 13.14 3.53
CA ILE A 100 3.47 13.28 4.14
C ILE A 100 3.56 13.99 5.48
N SER A 101 4.51 13.60 6.34
CA SER A 101 4.69 14.22 7.65
C SER A 101 5.06 15.71 7.55
N THR A 102 5.63 16.14 6.42
CA THR A 102 6.00 17.53 6.17
C THR A 102 4.83 18.31 5.57
N GLU A 103 4.16 17.74 4.57
CA GLU A 103 3.12 18.44 3.80
C GLU A 103 1.72 18.31 4.42
N PHE A 104 1.45 17.26 5.17
CA PHE A 104 0.17 16.99 5.81
C PHE A 104 0.38 16.69 7.30
N SER A 105 0.97 17.64 8.03
CA SER A 105 1.33 17.47 9.44
C SER A 105 0.16 17.08 10.35
N ASP A 106 -1.05 17.49 9.98
CA ASP A 106 -2.27 17.23 10.76
C ASP A 106 -2.95 15.90 10.37
N ALA A 107 -2.44 15.22 9.33
CA ALA A 107 -3.00 13.97 8.85
C ALA A 107 -2.52 12.77 9.68
N ILE A 108 -3.44 11.86 9.99
CA ILE A 108 -3.08 10.57 10.56
C ILE A 108 -2.59 9.67 9.42
N HIS A 109 -1.28 9.45 9.36
CA HIS A 109 -0.70 8.44 8.47
C HIS A 109 -1.05 7.02 8.94
N ASN A 110 -1.46 6.17 7.99
CA ASN A 110 -1.69 4.76 8.22
C ASN A 110 -0.94 3.94 7.17
N GLY A 111 -0.38 2.81 7.59
CA GLY A 111 0.21 1.83 6.70
C GLY A 111 -0.85 1.03 5.94
N CYS A 112 -0.62 0.77 4.66
CA CYS A 112 -1.54 0.00 3.82
C CYS A 112 -1.44 -1.51 4.11
N TYR A 113 -2.54 -2.10 4.57
CA TYR A 113 -2.65 -3.55 4.84
C TYR A 113 -2.30 -4.41 3.61
N PHE A 114 -2.72 -4.00 2.42
CA PHE A 114 -2.37 -4.71 1.19
C PHE A 114 -0.85 -4.77 0.98
N HIS A 115 -0.16 -3.64 1.12
CA HIS A 115 1.30 -3.60 0.98
C HIS A 115 2.01 -4.36 2.10
N PHE A 116 1.48 -4.33 3.33
CA PHE A 116 2.00 -5.12 4.44
C PHE A 116 1.93 -6.62 4.15
N THR A 117 0.74 -7.12 3.79
CA THR A 117 0.56 -8.55 3.47
C THR A 117 1.36 -8.98 2.25
N GLN A 118 1.52 -8.10 1.26
CA GLN A 118 2.40 -8.35 0.12
C GLN A 118 3.87 -8.43 0.54
N ALA A 119 4.34 -7.57 1.46
CA ALA A 119 5.72 -7.61 1.96
C ALA A 119 5.99 -8.91 2.73
N VAL A 120 5.08 -9.32 3.61
CA VAL A 120 5.16 -10.61 4.33
C VAL A 120 5.20 -11.78 3.35
N TYR A 121 4.35 -11.77 2.33
CA TYR A 121 4.33 -12.83 1.33
C TYR A 121 5.64 -12.88 0.53
N ARG A 122 6.15 -11.73 0.06
CA ARG A 122 7.45 -11.66 -0.63
C ARG A 122 8.58 -12.19 0.23
N HIS A 123 8.62 -11.82 1.50
CA HIS A 123 9.64 -12.36 2.41
C HIS A 123 9.52 -13.88 2.56
N ALA A 124 8.30 -14.43 2.63
CA ALA A 124 8.12 -15.88 2.61
C ALA A 124 8.61 -16.52 1.30
N GLN A 125 8.44 -15.85 0.15
CA GLN A 125 8.97 -16.30 -1.13
C GLN A 125 10.51 -16.29 -1.15
N ASP A 126 11.13 -15.24 -0.60
CA ASP A 126 12.60 -15.11 -0.49
C ASP A 126 13.20 -16.22 0.39
N LEU A 127 12.43 -16.71 1.37
CA LEU A 127 12.77 -17.87 2.19
C LEU A 127 12.50 -19.22 1.50
N GLY A 128 12.06 -19.23 0.24
CA GLY A 128 11.74 -20.45 -0.51
C GLY A 128 10.43 -21.13 -0.08
N LEU A 129 9.57 -20.46 0.71
CA LEU A 129 8.37 -21.06 1.28
C LEU A 129 7.17 -21.07 0.32
N THR A 130 7.30 -20.62 -0.92
CA THR A 130 6.18 -20.50 -1.87
C THR A 130 5.40 -21.81 -2.02
N THR A 131 6.08 -22.92 -2.27
CA THR A 131 5.43 -24.24 -2.44
C THR A 131 4.82 -24.72 -1.12
N THR A 132 5.56 -24.60 -0.02
CA THR A 132 5.10 -25.02 1.31
C THR A 132 3.89 -24.22 1.77
N TYR A 133 3.85 -22.91 1.51
CA TYR A 133 2.72 -22.04 1.84
C TYR A 133 1.44 -22.42 1.10
N VAL A 134 1.54 -23.05 -0.08
CA VAL A 134 0.38 -23.53 -0.84
C VAL A 134 -0.01 -24.95 -0.42
N ALA A 135 0.97 -25.81 -0.16
CA ALA A 135 0.74 -27.23 0.12
C ALA A 135 0.39 -27.54 1.59
N ASP A 136 0.93 -26.77 2.54
CA ASP A 136 0.79 -27.00 3.97
C ASP A 136 -0.20 -26.00 4.58
N THR A 137 -1.31 -26.52 5.08
CA THR A 137 -2.41 -25.72 5.65
C THR A 137 -2.02 -25.05 6.97
N ASP A 138 -1.16 -25.67 7.77
CA ASP A 138 -0.72 -25.13 9.06
C ASP A 138 0.23 -23.95 8.84
N ILE A 139 1.17 -24.10 7.90
CA ILE A 139 2.07 -23.01 7.47
C ILE A 139 1.27 -21.86 6.86
N HIS A 140 0.35 -22.17 5.94
CA HIS A 140 -0.54 -21.19 5.33
C HIS A 140 -1.30 -20.39 6.40
N THR A 141 -1.98 -21.09 7.29
CA THR A 141 -2.80 -20.52 8.36
C THR A 141 -1.94 -19.71 9.32
N CYS A 142 -0.77 -20.22 9.68
CA CYS A 142 0.18 -19.51 10.54
C CYS A 142 0.56 -18.16 9.91
N ILE A 143 1.05 -18.15 8.68
CA ILE A 143 1.43 -16.91 7.97
C ILE A 143 0.25 -15.92 7.88
N ARG A 144 -0.95 -16.41 7.54
CA ARG A 144 -2.16 -15.57 7.43
C ARG A 144 -2.61 -14.98 8.76
N LYS A 145 -2.49 -15.72 9.87
CA LYS A 145 -2.77 -15.20 11.22
C LYS A 145 -1.82 -14.06 11.59
N ARG A 146 -0.56 -14.10 11.18
CA ARG A 146 0.38 -12.98 11.42
C ARG A 146 0.09 -11.78 10.55
N MET A 147 -0.28 -11.99 9.29
CA MET A 147 -0.80 -10.92 8.44
C MET A 147 -2.02 -10.24 9.10
N ALA A 148 -2.89 -10.99 9.75
CA ALA A 148 -4.06 -10.42 10.44
C ALA A 148 -3.72 -9.58 11.69
N LEU A 149 -2.50 -9.65 12.23
CA LEU A 149 -2.11 -8.85 13.41
C LEU A 149 -2.23 -7.35 13.17
N ALA A 150 -1.98 -6.89 11.93
CA ALA A 150 -2.14 -5.49 11.55
C ALA A 150 -3.58 -4.97 11.65
N LEU A 151 -4.56 -5.85 11.86
CA LEU A 151 -5.98 -5.50 12.04
C LEU A 151 -6.40 -5.42 13.51
N LEU A 152 -5.49 -5.75 14.44
CA LEU A 152 -5.76 -5.69 15.87
C LEU A 152 -5.51 -4.29 16.43
N PRO A 153 -6.16 -3.93 17.55
CA PRO A 153 -5.75 -2.79 18.35
C PRO A 153 -4.26 -2.90 18.74
N LEU A 154 -3.55 -1.78 18.74
CA LEU A 154 -2.10 -1.74 18.98
C LEU A 154 -1.69 -2.43 20.28
N ASP A 155 -2.48 -2.27 21.34
CA ASP A 155 -2.23 -2.87 22.66
C ASP A 155 -2.43 -4.40 22.71
N LYS A 156 -3.00 -4.99 21.66
CA LYS A 156 -3.23 -6.45 21.54
C LYS A 156 -2.23 -7.15 20.64
N ILE A 157 -1.51 -6.42 19.79
CA ILE A 157 -0.63 -7.01 18.77
C ILE A 157 0.42 -7.93 19.39
N GLN A 158 1.17 -7.44 20.39
CA GLN A 158 2.25 -8.21 21.02
C GLN A 158 1.72 -9.48 21.70
N ILE A 159 0.65 -9.35 22.48
CA ILE A 159 0.06 -10.49 23.23
C ILE A 159 -0.40 -11.59 22.27
N VAL A 160 -1.07 -11.21 21.18
CA VAL A 160 -1.56 -12.19 20.18
C VAL A 160 -0.39 -12.76 19.37
N PHE A 161 0.63 -11.96 19.04
CA PHE A 161 1.83 -12.46 18.38
C PHE A 161 2.53 -13.55 19.21
N ASP A 162 2.74 -13.29 20.51
CA ASP A 162 3.37 -14.23 21.43
C ASP A 162 2.54 -15.49 21.62
N ASP A 163 1.22 -15.37 21.66
CA ASP A 163 0.30 -16.52 21.71
C ASP A 163 0.37 -17.37 20.43
N LEU A 164 0.34 -16.74 19.26
CA LEU A 164 0.51 -17.44 17.98
C LEU A 164 1.86 -18.15 17.88
N ARG A 165 2.93 -17.53 18.40
CA ARG A 165 4.27 -18.14 18.44
C ARG A 165 4.30 -19.34 19.38
N ARG A 166 3.78 -19.23 20.60
CA ARG A 166 3.76 -20.32 21.60
C ARG A 166 2.96 -21.53 21.11
N ASN A 167 1.77 -21.28 20.55
CA ASN A 167 0.81 -22.31 20.13
C ASN A 167 1.12 -22.93 18.75
N SER A 168 2.17 -22.48 18.05
CA SER A 168 2.63 -23.13 16.82
C SER A 168 3.34 -24.46 17.13
N SER A 169 3.16 -25.47 16.28
CA SER A 169 3.92 -26.73 16.39
C SER A 169 5.43 -26.49 16.18
N ASP A 170 6.27 -27.38 16.69
CA ASP A 170 7.72 -27.22 16.60
C ASP A 170 8.22 -27.23 15.15
N ASN A 171 7.60 -28.04 14.29
CA ASN A 171 7.87 -28.03 12.85
C ASN A 171 7.56 -26.65 12.22
N VAL A 172 6.41 -26.05 12.55
CA VAL A 172 6.04 -24.71 12.06
C VAL A 172 7.00 -23.65 12.59
N LYS A 173 7.39 -23.72 13.88
CA LYS A 173 8.36 -22.80 14.48
C LYS A 173 9.72 -22.88 13.77
N GLN A 174 10.17 -24.09 13.43
CA GLN A 174 11.44 -24.31 12.74
C GLN A 174 11.40 -23.76 11.31
N ILE A 175 10.36 -24.09 10.54
CA ILE A 175 10.21 -23.66 9.14
C ILE A 175 10.08 -22.14 9.04
N LEU A 176 9.31 -21.53 9.95
CA LEU A 176 9.00 -20.09 9.90
C LEU A 176 9.89 -19.23 10.79
N TYR A 177 10.96 -19.78 11.37
CA TYR A 177 11.84 -19.05 12.28
C TYR A 177 12.34 -17.72 11.71
N GLN A 178 12.84 -17.74 10.46
CA GLN A 178 13.34 -16.52 9.79
C GLN A 178 12.21 -15.51 9.54
N LEU A 179 11.02 -15.99 9.21
CA LEU A 179 9.84 -15.13 9.06
C LEU A 179 9.44 -14.52 10.42
N PHE A 180 9.64 -15.20 11.55
CA PHE A 180 9.33 -14.65 12.87
C PHE A 180 10.28 -13.51 13.22
N LEU A 181 11.58 -13.72 12.98
CA LEU A 181 12.59 -12.66 13.13
C LEU A 181 12.28 -11.46 12.24
N TYR A 182 11.76 -11.68 11.02
CA TYR A 182 11.35 -10.57 10.17
C TYR A 182 10.29 -9.69 10.82
N PHE A 183 9.28 -10.27 11.50
CA PHE A 183 8.26 -9.49 12.22
C PHE A 183 8.79 -8.77 13.46
N GLU A 184 9.72 -9.38 14.20
CA GLU A 184 10.29 -8.78 15.43
C GLU A 184 11.22 -7.60 15.16
N ASN A 185 11.73 -7.48 13.92
CA ASN A 185 12.65 -6.43 13.50
C ASN A 185 11.99 -5.31 12.69
N GLN A 186 10.65 -5.27 12.59
CA GLN A 186 9.89 -4.13 12.02
C GLN A 186 9.44 -3.19 13.12
#